data_AF-A0A932D9I3-F1
#
_entry.id   AF-A0A932D9I3-F1
#
_cell.length_a   1.000
_cell.length_b   1.000
_cell.length_c   1.000
_cell.angle_alpha   90.00
_cell.angle_beta   90.00
_cell.angle_gamma   90.00
#
_symmetry.space_group_name_H-M   'P 1'
#
loop_
_entity.id
_entity.type
_entity.pdbx_description
1 polymer ?
#
loop_
_entity_poly.entity_id
_entity_poly.type
_entity_poly.pdbx_seq_one_letter_code
_entity_poly.pdbx_strand_id
1 'polypeptide(L)' 'MCDEAVTFFSGGSAIHPPRHVHVFDKNSKLITRVNLETMEPMDIPTVERKILTLIRELQAEGRL' A
#
# COMPACT_ATOMS: atom_id res chain seq x y z
N MET A 1 16.01 8.50 -6.17
CA MET A 1 15.79 8.00 -4.81
C MET A 1 14.44 8.52 -4.39
N CYS A 2 13.41 7.68 -4.48
CA CYS A 2 12.03 8.04 -4.18
C CYS A 2 11.74 7.49 -2.78
N ASP A 3 11.77 8.36 -1.76
CA ASP A 3 11.39 8.00 -0.39
C ASP A 3 9.87 8.04 -0.26
N GLU A 4 9.21 6.95 -0.67
CA GLU A 4 7.79 6.69 -0.41
C GLU A 4 7.71 5.50 0.54
N ALA A 5 7.11 5.68 1.72
CA ALA A 5 7.04 4.65 2.74
C ALA A 5 5.70 3.93 2.68
N VAL A 6 5.69 2.69 2.19
CA VAL A 6 4.51 1.81 2.25
C VAL A 6 4.51 1.12 3.60
N THR A 7 3.50 1.37 4.43
CA THR A 7 3.37 0.77 5.77
C THR A 7 2.18 -0.19 5.79
N PHE A 8 2.40 -1.38 6.31
CA PHE A 8 1.39 -2.43 6.43
C PHE A 8 0.68 -2.30 7.77
N PHE A 9 -0.66 -2.15 7.74
CA PHE A 9 -1.47 -2.20 8.93
C PHE A 9 -2.33 -3.47 8.91
N SER A 10 -1.77 -4.57 9.42
CA SER A 10 -2.54 -5.75 9.78
C SER A 10 -3.27 -5.46 11.09
N GLY A 11 -4.51 -4.97 10.98
CA GLY A 11 -5.39 -4.76 12.13
C GLY A 11 -5.46 -6.05 12.96
N GLY A 12 -5.09 -5.95 14.24
CA GLY A 12 -4.92 -7.10 15.14
C GLY A 12 -6.21 -7.90 15.30
N SER A 13 -6.31 -9.00 14.57
CA SER A 13 -7.12 -10.19 14.88
C SER A 13 -6.72 -11.27 13.89
N ALA A 14 -6.17 -12.36 14.39
CA ALA A 14 -5.48 -13.43 13.67
C ALA A 14 -6.39 -14.30 12.75
N ILE A 15 -7.41 -13.73 12.11
CA ILE A 15 -8.39 -14.48 11.30
C ILE A 15 -8.64 -13.84 9.93
N HIS A 16 -8.14 -12.63 9.66
CA HIS A 16 -8.36 -11.99 8.36
C HIS A 16 -7.06 -11.55 7.69
N PRO A 17 -6.83 -11.92 6.41
CA PRO A 17 -5.70 -11.42 5.66
C PRO A 17 -5.81 -9.90 5.50
N PRO A 18 -4.68 -9.19 5.42
CA PRO A 18 -4.67 -7.74 5.22
C PRO A 18 -5.41 -7.40 3.92
N ARG A 19 -6.46 -6.59 4.04
CA ARG A 19 -7.33 -6.24 2.90
C ARG A 19 -6.82 -5.03 2.10
N HIS A 20 -5.97 -4.21 2.71
CA HIS A 20 -5.44 -3.01 2.09
C HIS A 20 -4.12 -2.60 2.73
N VAL A 21 -3.32 -1.82 2.00
CA VAL A 21 -2.06 -1.23 2.46
C VAL A 21 -2.19 0.28 2.58
N HIS A 22 -1.45 0.87 3.51
CA HIS A 22 -1.43 2.31 3.70
C HIS A 22 -0.17 2.86 3.03
N VAL A 23 -0.35 3.80 2.11
CA VAL A 23 0.75 4.43 1.38
C VAL A 23 0.97 5.80 1.99
N PHE A 24 2.17 6.04 2.52
CA PHE A 24 2.57 7.31 3.11
C PHE A 24 3.59 8.03 2.22
N ASP A 25 3.50 9.36 2.19
CA ASP A 25 4.55 10.18 1.61
C ASP A 25 5.78 10.25 2.53
N LYS A 26 6.87 10.85 2.04
CA LYS A 26 8.10 11.11 2.82
C LYS A 26 7.90 11.92 4.11
N ASN A 27 6.79 12.64 4.23
CA ASN A 27 6.42 13.43 5.42
C ASN A 27 5.50 12.64 6.36
N SER A 28 5.38 11.32 6.17
CA SER A 28 4.46 10.44 6.91
C SER A 28 2.99 10.82 6.76
N LYS A 29 2.63 11.50 5.67
CA LYS A 29 1.24 11.81 5.35
C LYS A 29 0.63 10.65 4.58
N LEU A 30 -0.51 10.14 5.05
CA LEU A 30 -1.28 9.12 4.34
C LEU A 30 -1.72 9.70 2.98
N ILE A 31 -1.19 9.12 1.90
CA ILE A 31 -1.58 9.45 0.52
C ILE A 31 -2.87 8.73 0.20
N THR A 32 -2.89 7.41 0.39
CA THR A 32 -4.05 6.57 0.07
C THR A 32 -3.98 5.20 0.74
N ARG A 33 -5.11 4.51 0.75
CA ARG A 33 -5.20 3.08 1.00
C ARG A 33 -5.38 2.34 -0.32
N VAL A 34 -4.57 1.31 -0.56
CA VAL A 34 -4.68 0.48 -1.77
C VAL A 34 -5.22 -0.88 -1.38
N ASN A 35 -6.29 -1.32 -2.02
CA ASN A 35 -6.82 -2.67 -1.84
C ASN A 35 -5.86 -3.68 -2.48
N LEU A 36 -5.43 -4.69 -1.72
CA LEU A 36 -4.48 -5.70 -2.19
C LEU A 36 -5.11 -6.71 -3.16
N GLU A 37 -6.43 -6.91 -3.10
CA GLU A 37 -7.15 -7.83 -4.00
C GLU A 37 -7.36 -7.20 -5.38
N THR A 38 -7.81 -5.94 -5.43
CA THR A 38 -8.12 -5.25 -6.69
C THR A 38 -6.97 -4.40 -7.21
N MET A 39 -5.97 -4.10 -6.38
CA MET A 39 -4.89 -3.14 -6.64
C MET A 39 -5.41 -1.75 -6.98
N GLU A 40 -6.59 -1.40 -6.43
CA GLU A 40 -7.22 -0.10 -6.63
C GLU A 40 -7.08 0.79 -5.39
N PRO A 41 -6.83 2.09 -5.60
CA PRO A 41 -6.90 3.07 -4.52
C PRO A 41 -8.34 3.20 -4.01
N MET A 42 -8.51 3.20 -2.69
CA MET A 42 -9.82 3.36 -2.05
C MET A 42 -10.20 4.83 -1.84
N ASP A 43 -9.21 5.69 -1.57
CA ASP A 43 -9.45 7.06 -1.12
C ASP A 43 -9.36 8.10 -2.25
N ILE A 44 -8.62 7.80 -3.31
CA ILE A 44 -8.38 8.71 -4.42
C ILE A 44 -8.68 8.01 -5.74
N PRO A 45 -9.28 8.70 -6.73
CA PRO A 45 -9.61 8.10 -8.01
C PRO A 45 -8.37 7.75 -8.86
N THR A 46 -7.22 8.31 -8.53
CA THR A 46 -5.98 8.13 -9.29
C THR A 46 -4.80 7.98 -8.33
N VAL A 47 -4.27 6.76 -8.24
CA VAL A 47 -2.96 6.51 -7.63
C VAL A 47 -1.89 6.60 -8.71
N GLU A 48 -0.74 7.16 -8.40
CA GLU A 48 0.37 7.20 -9.35
C GLU A 48 0.81 5.76 -9.70
N ARG A 49 1.03 5.49 -11.00
CA ARG A 49 1.49 4.17 -11.47
C ARG A 49 2.76 3.70 -10.73
N LYS A 50 3.62 4.63 -10.32
CA LYS A 50 4.84 4.35 -9.54
C LYS A 50 4.52 3.63 -8.22
N ILE A 51 3.49 4.05 -7.52
CA ILE A 51 3.06 3.44 -6.25
C ILE A 51 2.58 2.00 -6.50
N LEU A 52 1.81 1.76 -7.56
CA LEU A 52 1.39 0.40 -7.92
C LEU A 52 2.57 -0.49 -8.29
N THR A 53 3.55 0.04 -9.02
CA THR A 53 4.79 -0.68 -9.33
C THR A 53 5.56 -1.03 -8.07
N LEU A 54 5.75 -0.08 -7.15
CA LEU A 54 6.38 -0.31 -5.84
C LEU A 54 5.68 -1.40 -5.03
N ILE A 55 4.34 -1.38 -4.96
CA ILE A 55 3.57 -2.40 -4.24
C ILE A 55 3.79 -3.78 -4.89
N ARG A 56 3.81 -3.87 -6.23
CA ARG A 56 4.07 -5.13 -6.95
C ARG A 56 5.49 -5.64 -6.75
N GLU A 57 6.48 -4.77 -6.76
CA GLU A 57 7.88 -5.13 -6.49
C GLU A 57 8.02 -5.69 -5.07
N LEU A 58 7.41 -5.02 -4.08
CA LEU A 58 7.40 -5.48 -2.69
C LEU A 58 6.69 -6.84 -2.52
N GLN A 59 5.59 -7.09 -3.27
CA GLN A 59 4.93 -8.40 -3.33
C GLN A 59 5.85 -9.47 -3.93
N ALA A 60 6.53 -9.17 -5.03
CA ALA A 60 7.45 -10.09 -5.68
C ALA A 60 8.66 -10.44 -4.79
N GLU A 61 9.10 -9.49 -3.97
CA GLU A 61 10.14 -9.69 -2.96
C GLU A 61 9.67 -10.50 -1.73
N GLY A 62 8.38 -10.81 -1.60
CA GLY A 62 7.82 -11.51 -0.44
C GLY A 62 7.84 -10.67 0.83
N ARG A 63 7.93 -9.34 0.70
CA ARG A 63 7.86 -8.38 1.80
C ARG A 63 6.42 -7.96 2.10
N LEU A 64 5.46 -8.61 1.43
CA LEU A 64 4.03 -8.30 1.35
C LEU A 64 3.19 -9.56 1.45
#